data_AF-A0A2V8FU68-F1
#
_entry.id   AF-A0A2V8FU68-F1
#
_cell.length_a   1.000
_cell.length_b   1.000
_cell.length_c   1.000
_cell.angle_alpha   90.00
_cell.angle_beta   90.00
_cell.angle_gamma   90.00
#
_symmetry.space_group_name_H-M   'P 1'
#
loop_
_entity.id
_entity.type
_entity.pdbx_description
1 polymer ?
#
loop_
_entity_poly.entity_id
_entity_poly.type
_entity_poly.pdbx_seq_one_letter_code
_entity_poly.pdbx_strand_id
1 'polypeptide(L)'
;MALRLHVTNDTDRSMRRGAAAAALGILLCSAPASAQLDPLLFVKTTAPNVILVVDTANRMQRDAPDPNTGKSNYYDPAIYNKDLTKLYQTNTLGISNGNTAAFYRRKYLGFVLGAAGTFTTDTIQITHDLDAASAYARFEAPTRISIARAALYQAVIENQNVARFGLIQMRHNNALITSPGGAVTDLDATQSGINATDNTLGVGPWKTSRPVPSGTNASGPGSGVSDKAVLVHATSATANTDILNILSRDVRLSSTQPTLLPAGADDATTQDTPVYNMLADSKTELTGATGILSGDLACRNTVVVLVVGGGEGNTAGHTNADLGTIASDFTNQAGHKVPIYVIAIAPAAGDVDALKAIATNSKGQYFEITKAQIDAALASPMAATCAATPVQPCATGPTPTSTSATVVVPELVKAVTIAIQHAFASSTDVNSNTMVSLPSLPFAQSTATEFQTTSPIIGTVNLEGAKDITGSELLPKPSTVKDRALNVIPQRSNLLVTTGFTLPGFDLQ
;
A
#
# COMPACT_ATOMS: atom_id res chain seq x y z
N MET A 1 -17.58 -32.62 86.11
CA MET A 1 -16.84 -33.90 85.95
C MET A 1 -17.33 -34.53 84.65
N ALA A 2 -16.39 -35.00 83.81
CA ALA A 2 -16.56 -35.45 82.41
C ALA A 2 -16.60 -34.34 81.34
N LEU A 3 -15.39 -33.98 80.91
CA LEU A 3 -15.06 -33.37 79.62
C LEU A 3 -15.43 -34.36 78.51
N ARG A 4 -16.26 -33.98 77.54
CA ARG A 4 -16.40 -34.70 76.28
C ARG A 4 -16.48 -33.71 75.12
N LEU A 5 -15.41 -33.70 74.34
CA LEU A 5 -15.25 -32.98 73.09
C LEU A 5 -16.32 -33.43 72.09
N HIS A 6 -17.02 -32.49 71.45
CA HIS A 6 -17.73 -32.75 70.19
C HIS A 6 -17.39 -31.62 69.21
N VAL A 7 -16.79 -32.05 68.11
CA VAL A 7 -16.37 -31.25 66.96
C VAL A 7 -17.33 -31.57 65.82
N THR A 8 -17.88 -30.53 65.18
CA THR A 8 -18.23 -30.49 63.75
C THR A 8 -18.35 -29.02 63.36
N ASN A 9 -17.27 -28.45 62.80
CA ASN A 9 -17.01 -28.24 61.37
C ASN A 9 -17.82 -27.10 60.76
N ASP A 10 -17.24 -25.90 60.88
CA ASP A 10 -17.66 -24.68 60.20
C ASP A 10 -16.47 -24.14 59.39
N THR A 11 -16.11 -24.82 58.29
CA THR A 11 -15.14 -24.32 57.31
C THR A 11 -15.31 -25.03 55.96
N ASP A 12 -16.22 -24.55 55.11
CA ASP A 12 -16.16 -24.87 53.67
C ASP A 12 -16.72 -23.76 52.76
N ARG A 13 -16.31 -22.50 53.00
CA ARG A 13 -16.61 -21.38 52.08
C ARG A 13 -15.44 -20.45 51.74
N SER A 14 -14.21 -20.70 52.23
CA SER A 14 -13.06 -19.82 51.94
C SER A 14 -12.05 -20.37 50.92
N MET A 15 -12.13 -21.61 50.46
CA MET A 15 -11.11 -22.19 49.54
C MET A 15 -11.45 -22.13 48.04
N ARG A 16 -12.56 -21.51 47.62
CA ARG A 16 -12.86 -21.32 46.17
C ARG A 16 -12.50 -19.94 45.61
N ARG A 17 -11.90 -19.05 46.40
CA ARG A 17 -11.46 -17.71 45.94
C ARG A 17 -9.93 -17.54 45.87
N GLY A 18 -9.14 -18.54 46.25
CA GLY A 18 -7.67 -18.48 46.24
C GLY A 18 -6.98 -18.97 44.97
N ALA A 19 -7.64 -19.78 44.12
CA ALA A 19 -6.99 -20.38 42.94
C ALA A 19 -7.19 -19.56 41.64
N ALA A 20 -8.13 -18.61 41.60
CA ALA A 20 -8.41 -17.81 40.40
C ALA A 20 -7.50 -16.55 40.26
N ALA A 21 -6.79 -16.15 41.34
CA ALA A 21 -5.95 -14.95 41.32
C ALA A 21 -4.48 -15.22 40.92
N ALA A 22 -3.98 -16.45 41.05
CA ALA A 22 -2.61 -16.79 40.65
C ALA A 22 -2.46 -17.11 39.14
N ALA A 23 -3.55 -17.50 38.47
CA ALA A 23 -3.55 -17.76 37.02
C ALA A 23 -3.69 -16.48 36.17
N LEU A 24 -4.14 -15.35 36.77
CA LEU A 24 -4.28 -14.07 36.07
C LEU A 24 -2.99 -13.22 36.07
N GLY A 25 -2.03 -13.52 36.97
CA GLY A 25 -0.76 -12.80 37.07
C GLY A 25 0.35 -13.26 36.12
N ILE A 26 0.20 -14.43 35.48
CA ILE A 26 1.22 -15.01 34.58
C ILE A 26 0.87 -14.76 33.09
N LEU A 27 -0.32 -14.22 32.79
CA LEU A 27 -0.76 -13.89 31.43
C LEU A 27 -0.47 -12.46 30.97
N LEU A 28 0.18 -11.63 31.80
CA LEU A 28 0.42 -10.20 31.51
C LEU A 28 1.90 -9.78 31.48
N CYS A 29 2.83 -10.72 31.49
CA CYS A 29 4.23 -10.44 31.21
C CYS A 29 4.63 -11.11 29.90
N SER A 30 4.30 -10.48 28.77
CA SER A 30 5.18 -10.56 27.61
C SER A 30 6.52 -9.98 28.05
N ALA A 31 7.40 -10.82 28.60
CA ALA A 31 8.79 -10.46 28.69
C ALA A 31 9.22 -10.04 27.28
N PRO A 32 9.98 -8.94 27.11
CA PRO A 32 10.59 -8.68 25.83
C PRO A 32 11.37 -9.95 25.49
N ALA A 33 10.93 -10.67 24.47
CA ALA A 33 11.82 -11.57 23.78
C ALA A 33 12.91 -10.64 23.28
N SER A 34 14.03 -10.61 23.99
CA SER A 34 15.28 -10.08 23.45
C SER A 34 15.53 -10.93 22.22
N ALA A 35 15.03 -10.47 21.07
CA ALA A 35 15.43 -10.97 19.79
C ALA A 35 16.96 -10.90 19.85
N GLN A 36 17.59 -12.06 19.84
CA GLN A 36 19.03 -12.17 19.75
C GLN A 36 19.41 -11.27 18.58
N LEU A 37 20.09 -10.16 18.88
CA LEU A 37 20.65 -9.25 17.90
C LEU A 37 21.27 -10.13 16.84
N ASP A 38 20.79 -10.02 15.60
CA ASP A 38 21.29 -10.79 14.49
C ASP A 38 22.82 -10.77 14.57
N PRO A 39 23.49 -11.91 14.78
CA PRO A 39 24.93 -11.94 14.92
C PRO A 39 25.64 -11.53 13.63
N LEU A 40 24.91 -11.19 12.55
CA LEU A 40 25.43 -10.57 11.34
C LEU A 40 25.05 -9.08 11.21
N LEU A 41 24.36 -8.48 12.19
CA LEU A 41 24.00 -7.06 12.18
C LEU A 41 25.25 -6.16 12.14
N PHE A 42 26.36 -6.60 12.74
CA PHE A 42 27.65 -5.89 12.65
C PHE A 42 28.36 -6.05 11.30
N VAL A 43 27.97 -7.06 10.49
CA VAL A 43 28.51 -7.27 9.13
C VAL A 43 27.79 -6.37 8.11
N LYS A 44 26.57 -5.92 8.43
CA LYS A 44 25.75 -5.03 7.59
C LYS A 44 25.87 -3.57 8.02
N THR A 45 27.03 -2.96 7.81
CA THR A 45 27.29 -1.59 8.28
C THR A 45 26.62 -0.49 7.46
N THR A 46 26.03 -0.78 6.28
CA THR A 46 25.33 0.25 5.50
C THR A 46 24.06 -0.21 4.80
N ALA A 47 22.96 0.45 5.13
CA ALA A 47 21.64 0.25 4.53
C ALA A 47 21.61 0.78 3.08
N PRO A 48 21.03 0.01 2.13
CA PRO A 48 20.76 0.51 0.78
C PRO A 48 19.68 1.59 0.80
N ASN A 49 19.59 2.32 -0.32
CA ASN A 49 18.54 3.32 -0.54
C ASN A 49 17.50 2.81 -1.52
N VAL A 50 16.25 3.15 -1.25
CA VAL A 50 15.10 2.77 -2.07
C VAL A 50 14.31 4.04 -2.33
N ILE A 51 14.31 4.52 -3.57
CA ILE A 51 13.52 5.69 -3.96
C ILE A 51 12.16 5.20 -4.44
N LEU A 52 11.12 5.48 -3.68
CA LEU A 52 9.74 5.21 -4.06
C LEU A 52 9.24 6.37 -4.92
N VAL A 53 8.84 6.09 -6.14
CA VAL A 53 8.37 7.09 -7.10
C VAL A 53 6.94 6.74 -7.46
N VAL A 54 6.00 7.57 -7.04
CA VAL A 54 4.57 7.23 -7.10
C VAL A 54 3.83 8.13 -8.08
N ASP A 55 3.14 7.51 -9.02
CA ASP A 55 2.17 8.17 -9.88
C ASP A 55 1.04 8.73 -9.02
N THR A 56 0.81 10.03 -9.16
CA THR A 56 -0.27 10.74 -8.49
C THR A 56 -1.16 11.47 -9.50
N ALA A 57 -1.22 11.00 -10.74
CA ALA A 57 -2.13 11.54 -11.73
C ALA A 57 -3.60 11.20 -11.45
N ASN A 58 -4.54 11.84 -12.16
CA ASN A 58 -5.97 11.61 -12.00
C ASN A 58 -6.40 10.13 -12.13
N ARG A 59 -5.72 9.36 -13.01
CA ARG A 59 -5.98 7.92 -13.21
C ARG A 59 -5.80 7.10 -11.93
N MET A 60 -5.01 7.59 -10.97
CA MET A 60 -4.74 6.88 -9.72
C MET A 60 -5.93 6.94 -8.74
N GLN A 61 -6.88 7.86 -8.94
CA GLN A 61 -8.16 7.91 -8.20
C GLN A 61 -9.20 6.92 -8.76
N ARG A 62 -8.87 6.17 -9.80
CA ARG A 62 -9.77 5.20 -10.43
C ARG A 62 -9.37 3.78 -10.07
N ASP A 63 -10.32 2.84 -10.15
CA ASP A 63 -10.00 1.41 -10.06
C ASP A 63 -9.40 0.89 -11.38
N ALA A 64 -8.95 -0.37 -11.36
CA ALA A 64 -8.48 -1.06 -12.55
C ALA A 64 -9.57 -1.05 -13.65
N PRO A 65 -9.20 -0.85 -14.93
CA PRO A 65 -10.17 -0.75 -15.99
C PRO A 65 -10.86 -2.11 -16.17
N ASP A 66 -12.15 -2.07 -16.49
CA ASP A 66 -12.87 -3.27 -16.87
C ASP A 66 -12.30 -3.80 -18.20
N PRO A 67 -11.94 -5.10 -18.29
CA PRO A 67 -11.26 -5.64 -19.46
C PRO A 67 -12.14 -5.68 -20.71
N ASN A 68 -13.46 -5.61 -20.57
CA ASN A 68 -14.40 -5.66 -21.69
C ASN A 68 -14.69 -4.26 -22.24
N THR A 69 -14.73 -3.25 -21.38
CA THR A 69 -15.08 -1.87 -21.77
C THR A 69 -13.90 -0.92 -21.84
N GLY A 70 -12.78 -1.26 -21.21
CA GLY A 70 -11.62 -0.38 -21.04
C GLY A 70 -11.87 0.81 -20.10
N LYS A 71 -13.08 0.95 -19.57
CA LYS A 71 -13.44 2.06 -18.67
C LYS A 71 -13.07 1.72 -17.23
N SER A 72 -12.70 2.75 -16.46
CA SER A 72 -12.48 2.64 -15.02
C SER A 72 -13.58 3.41 -14.27
N ASN A 73 -13.88 3.00 -13.05
CA ASN A 73 -14.78 3.73 -12.17
C ASN A 73 -14.00 4.80 -11.41
N TYR A 74 -14.61 5.95 -11.21
CA TYR A 74 -14.05 7.03 -10.40
C TYR A 74 -14.67 7.04 -9.01
N TYR A 75 -13.84 6.97 -7.98
CA TYR A 75 -14.26 7.01 -6.59
C TYR A 75 -14.10 8.44 -6.11
N ASP A 76 -15.22 9.15 -5.93
CA ASP A 76 -15.17 10.56 -5.57
C ASP A 76 -14.73 10.73 -4.12
N PRO A 77 -13.64 11.48 -3.85
CA PRO A 77 -13.17 11.67 -2.49
C PRO A 77 -14.14 12.51 -1.63
N ALA A 78 -15.13 13.20 -2.21
CA ALA A 78 -16.09 13.95 -1.42
C ALA A 78 -16.91 13.07 -0.45
N ILE A 79 -17.23 13.66 0.71
CA ILE A 79 -18.21 13.16 1.66
C ILE A 79 -19.47 13.99 1.46
N TYR A 80 -20.58 13.33 1.14
CA TYR A 80 -21.83 14.01 0.89
C TYR A 80 -22.75 13.90 2.10
N ASN A 81 -23.32 15.02 2.52
CA ASN A 81 -24.27 15.08 3.61
C ASN A 81 -25.64 14.59 3.15
N LYS A 82 -26.29 13.77 3.98
CA LYS A 82 -27.71 13.44 3.84
C LYS A 82 -28.54 14.70 4.04
N ASP A 83 -29.39 14.98 3.06
CA ASP A 83 -30.41 16.03 3.09
C ASP A 83 -31.65 15.54 2.34
N LEU A 84 -32.60 14.99 3.09
CA LEU A 84 -33.83 14.40 2.54
C LEU A 84 -34.80 15.46 2.00
N THR A 85 -34.53 16.77 2.17
CA THR A 85 -35.30 17.83 1.51
C THR A 85 -34.99 17.91 0.01
N LYS A 86 -33.85 17.35 -0.40
CA LYS A 86 -33.42 17.27 -1.80
C LYS A 86 -34.01 16.05 -2.46
N LEU A 87 -35.04 16.24 -3.28
CA LEU A 87 -35.76 15.15 -3.94
C LEU A 87 -34.86 14.26 -4.82
N TYR A 88 -33.75 14.78 -5.36
CA TYR A 88 -32.80 13.95 -6.09
C TYR A 88 -32.07 12.95 -5.18
N GLN A 89 -31.83 13.29 -3.90
CA GLN A 89 -31.23 12.33 -2.98
C GLN A 89 -32.20 11.17 -2.71
N THR A 90 -33.49 11.46 -2.49
CA THR A 90 -34.48 10.43 -2.15
C THR A 90 -34.96 9.63 -3.35
N ASN A 91 -35.29 10.30 -4.46
CA ASN A 91 -35.98 9.68 -5.60
C ASN A 91 -35.02 9.08 -6.62
N THR A 92 -33.77 9.55 -6.66
CA THR A 92 -32.79 9.16 -7.68
C THR A 92 -31.65 8.39 -7.08
N LEU A 93 -31.04 8.93 -6.03
CA LEU A 93 -29.90 8.29 -5.37
C LEU A 93 -30.33 7.27 -4.31
N GLY A 94 -31.64 7.17 -4.02
CA GLY A 94 -32.19 6.20 -3.07
C GLY A 94 -31.80 6.44 -1.61
N ILE A 95 -31.40 7.67 -1.23
CA ILE A 95 -31.01 8.02 0.14
C ILE A 95 -32.24 8.06 1.05
N SER A 96 -32.19 7.36 2.18
CA SER A 96 -33.26 7.29 3.16
C SER A 96 -32.73 7.20 4.59
N ASN A 97 -33.60 7.34 5.59
CA ASN A 97 -33.22 7.08 6.99
C ASN A 97 -32.93 5.59 7.27
N GLY A 98 -33.39 4.67 6.42
CA GLY A 98 -33.18 3.24 6.59
C GLY A 98 -31.79 2.76 6.13
N ASN A 99 -31.15 3.49 5.22
CA ASN A 99 -29.85 3.14 4.66
C ASN A 99 -28.76 4.18 4.92
N THR A 100 -29.10 5.42 5.33
CA THR A 100 -28.12 6.49 5.53
C THR A 100 -28.38 7.22 6.86
N ALA A 101 -27.39 7.26 7.74
CA ALA A 101 -27.43 7.98 9.01
C ALA A 101 -27.14 9.47 8.82
N ALA A 102 -25.99 9.82 8.24
CA ALA A 102 -25.51 11.19 8.10
C ALA A 102 -24.82 11.47 6.75
N PHE A 103 -24.10 10.48 6.22
CA PHE A 103 -23.24 10.68 5.06
C PHE A 103 -23.36 9.57 4.02
N TYR A 104 -23.08 9.90 2.77
CA TYR A 104 -22.95 8.95 1.69
C TYR A 104 -21.74 9.29 0.80
N ARG A 105 -21.31 8.32 -0.01
CA ARG A 105 -20.24 8.44 -1.03
C ARG A 105 -20.79 8.18 -2.42
N ARG A 106 -20.10 8.71 -3.43
CA ARG A 106 -20.48 8.55 -4.85
C ARG A 106 -19.36 7.91 -5.64
N LYS A 107 -19.69 6.82 -6.33
CA LYS A 107 -18.86 6.17 -7.32
C LYS A 107 -19.46 6.40 -8.70
N TYR A 108 -18.66 6.92 -9.63
CA TYR A 108 -19.08 7.16 -11.01
C TYR A 108 -18.64 5.96 -11.85
N LEU A 109 -19.61 5.16 -12.32
CA LEU A 109 -19.34 3.95 -13.09
C LEU A 109 -18.98 4.29 -14.53
N GLY A 110 -17.95 3.63 -15.06
CA GLY A 110 -17.52 3.85 -16.43
C GLY A 110 -17.16 5.32 -16.72
N PHE A 111 -16.37 5.93 -15.83
CA PHE A 111 -16.07 7.36 -15.87
C PHE A 111 -15.14 7.73 -17.04
N VAL A 112 -15.59 8.64 -17.90
CA VAL A 112 -14.87 9.07 -19.10
C VAL A 112 -14.64 10.59 -19.06
N LEU A 113 -13.43 10.99 -19.46
CA LEU A 113 -13.05 12.40 -19.57
C LEU A 113 -13.62 12.99 -20.86
N GLY A 114 -14.32 14.11 -20.75
CA GLY A 114 -14.84 14.93 -21.83
C GLY A 114 -13.99 16.17 -22.09
N ALA A 115 -14.38 16.96 -23.10
CA ALA A 115 -13.70 18.20 -23.43
C ALA A 115 -13.97 19.30 -22.37
N ALA A 116 -13.05 20.25 -22.24
CA ALA A 116 -13.18 21.43 -21.36
C ALA A 116 -13.53 21.06 -19.90
N GLY A 117 -12.98 19.94 -19.41
CA GLY A 117 -13.21 19.46 -18.05
C GLY A 117 -14.62 18.90 -17.81
N THR A 118 -15.40 18.58 -18.84
CA THR A 118 -16.65 17.82 -18.68
C THR A 118 -16.38 16.33 -18.57
N PHE A 119 -17.36 15.55 -18.10
CA PHE A 119 -17.24 14.11 -17.89
C PHE A 119 -18.53 13.39 -18.28
N THR A 120 -18.42 12.10 -18.56
CA THR A 120 -19.57 11.21 -18.66
C THR A 120 -19.41 10.01 -17.74
N THR A 121 -20.53 9.47 -17.28
CA THR A 121 -20.59 8.26 -16.46
C THR A 121 -21.78 7.42 -16.93
N ASP A 122 -21.68 6.10 -16.80
CA ASP A 122 -22.77 5.20 -17.15
C ASP A 122 -23.90 5.25 -16.12
N THR A 123 -23.57 5.41 -14.82
CA THR A 123 -24.51 5.65 -13.71
C THR A 123 -23.72 6.07 -12.45
N ILE A 124 -24.34 6.80 -11.53
CA ILE A 124 -23.78 7.08 -10.21
C ILE A 124 -24.27 6.05 -9.20
N GLN A 125 -23.32 5.33 -8.60
CA GLN A 125 -23.57 4.39 -7.52
C GLN A 125 -23.29 5.04 -6.16
N ILE A 126 -24.17 4.77 -5.19
CA ILE A 126 -24.07 5.28 -3.82
C ILE A 126 -23.53 4.21 -2.88
N THR A 127 -22.69 4.64 -1.94
CA THR A 127 -22.34 3.87 -0.75
C THR A 127 -22.77 4.67 0.48
N HIS A 128 -23.63 4.08 1.29
CA HIS A 128 -24.21 4.72 2.47
C HIS A 128 -23.40 4.38 3.72
N ASP A 129 -23.42 5.28 4.70
CA ASP A 129 -22.72 5.07 5.98
C ASP A 129 -23.35 3.98 6.87
N LEU A 130 -24.57 3.51 6.57
CA LEU A 130 -25.16 2.32 7.20
C LEU A 130 -25.03 1.04 6.35
N ASP A 131 -24.42 1.09 5.17
CA ASP A 131 -24.03 -0.14 4.48
C ASP A 131 -23.08 -0.94 5.39
N ALA A 132 -22.95 -2.25 5.17
CA ALA A 132 -22.12 -3.13 6.00
C ALA A 132 -20.80 -2.44 6.37
N ALA A 133 -20.42 -2.43 7.66
CA ALA A 133 -19.44 -1.49 8.22
C ALA A 133 -18.10 -1.37 7.44
N SER A 134 -17.75 -2.39 6.67
CA SER A 134 -16.63 -2.38 5.75
C SER A 134 -16.86 -1.64 4.43
N ALA A 135 -18.04 -1.63 3.83
CA ALA A 135 -18.28 -1.05 2.49
C ALA A 135 -18.06 0.46 2.46
N TYR A 136 -18.65 1.20 3.40
CA TYR A 136 -18.46 2.65 3.49
C TYR A 136 -17.02 3.02 3.84
N ALA A 137 -16.44 2.31 4.82
CA ALA A 137 -15.04 2.50 5.16
C ALA A 137 -14.15 2.20 3.93
N ARG A 138 -14.34 1.10 3.23
CA ARG A 138 -13.51 0.69 2.09
C ARG A 138 -13.85 1.34 0.76
N PHE A 139 -14.63 2.41 0.77
CA PHE A 139 -15.09 3.06 -0.44
C PHE A 139 -13.95 3.31 -1.44
N GLU A 140 -12.82 3.86 -0.99
CA GLU A 140 -11.67 4.22 -1.85
C GLU A 140 -10.65 3.08 -2.01
N ALA A 141 -10.83 1.94 -1.33
CA ALA A 141 -9.87 0.84 -1.34
C ALA A 141 -9.57 0.26 -2.74
N PRO A 142 -10.53 0.21 -3.69
CA PRO A 142 -10.26 -0.27 -5.05
C PRO A 142 -9.43 0.68 -5.92
N THR A 143 -9.21 1.93 -5.50
CA THR A 143 -8.43 2.89 -6.29
C THR A 143 -6.96 2.48 -6.36
N ARG A 144 -6.31 2.74 -7.49
CA ARG A 144 -4.88 2.44 -7.66
C ARG A 144 -4.02 3.13 -6.60
N ILE A 145 -4.35 4.36 -6.21
CA ILE A 145 -3.59 5.09 -5.18
C ILE A 145 -3.72 4.42 -3.81
N SER A 146 -4.91 3.95 -3.42
CA SER A 146 -5.11 3.28 -2.13
C SER A 146 -4.35 1.97 -2.08
N ILE A 147 -4.35 1.21 -3.19
CA ILE A 147 -3.58 -0.02 -3.36
C ILE A 147 -2.07 0.25 -3.25
N ALA A 148 -1.58 1.25 -3.98
CA ALA A 148 -0.17 1.65 -3.93
C ALA A 148 0.23 2.05 -2.50
N ARG A 149 -0.54 2.92 -1.86
CA ARG A 149 -0.27 3.41 -0.51
C ARG A 149 -0.25 2.28 0.53
N ALA A 150 -1.25 1.40 0.50
CA ALA A 150 -1.33 0.28 1.44
C ALA A 150 -0.14 -0.67 1.28
N ALA A 151 0.23 -1.00 0.05
CA ALA A 151 1.34 -1.91 -0.22
C ALA A 151 2.71 -1.28 0.07
N LEU A 152 2.91 0.01 -0.28
CA LEU A 152 4.13 0.73 0.08
C LEU A 152 4.27 0.90 1.59
N TYR A 153 3.17 1.17 2.30
CA TYR A 153 3.19 1.26 3.76
C TYR A 153 3.67 -0.07 4.37
N GLN A 154 3.10 -1.19 3.91
CA GLN A 154 3.49 -2.52 4.35
C GLN A 154 4.97 -2.83 4.01
N ALA A 155 5.40 -2.53 2.78
CA ALA A 155 6.77 -2.77 2.38
C ALA A 155 7.78 -1.92 3.18
N VAL A 156 7.47 -0.65 3.45
CA VAL A 156 8.34 0.21 4.26
C VAL A 156 8.40 -0.30 5.70
N ILE A 157 7.27 -0.64 6.33
CA ILE A 157 7.28 -1.06 7.74
C ILE A 157 8.04 -2.39 7.95
N GLU A 158 7.96 -3.31 6.99
CA GLU A 158 8.70 -4.57 7.02
C GLU A 158 10.21 -4.38 6.84
N ASN A 159 10.64 -3.28 6.23
CA ASN A 159 12.03 -3.06 5.79
C ASN A 159 12.69 -1.81 6.39
N GLN A 160 12.00 -1.04 7.22
CA GLN A 160 12.47 0.25 7.75
C GLN A 160 13.73 0.16 8.62
N ASN A 161 14.06 -1.03 9.13
CA ASN A 161 15.26 -1.25 9.95
C ASN A 161 16.49 -1.62 9.11
N VAL A 162 16.30 -1.96 7.83
CA VAL A 162 17.37 -2.47 6.96
C VAL A 162 17.59 -1.63 5.71
N ALA A 163 16.64 -0.77 5.33
CA ALA A 163 16.71 0.10 4.17
C ALA A 163 16.29 1.54 4.52
N ARG A 164 16.83 2.49 3.76
CA ARG A 164 16.40 3.90 3.81
C ARG A 164 15.53 4.21 2.61
N PHE A 165 14.41 4.87 2.86
CA PHE A 165 13.42 5.16 1.84
C PHE A 165 13.38 6.64 1.50
N GLY A 166 13.37 6.96 0.21
CA GLY A 166 12.97 8.27 -0.31
C GLY A 166 11.58 8.18 -0.94
N LEU A 167 10.86 9.29 -1.02
CA LEU A 167 9.54 9.35 -1.65
C LEU A 167 9.45 10.53 -2.61
N ILE A 168 9.08 10.21 -3.85
CA ILE A 168 8.83 11.15 -4.94
C ILE A 168 7.40 10.93 -5.42
N GLN A 169 6.71 12.03 -5.70
CA GLN A 169 5.42 12.04 -6.38
C GLN A 169 5.52 12.83 -7.70
N MET A 170 4.45 12.84 -8.51
CA MET A 170 4.39 13.74 -9.66
C MET A 170 4.45 15.21 -9.22
N ARG A 171 5.01 16.06 -10.09
CA ARG A 171 5.06 17.51 -9.86
C ARG A 171 3.64 18.07 -9.83
N HIS A 172 3.13 18.42 -8.66
CA HIS A 172 1.83 19.07 -8.51
C HIS A 172 1.99 20.54 -8.12
N ASN A 173 1.29 21.44 -8.80
CA ASN A 173 1.18 22.82 -8.37
C ASN A 173 -0.14 23.04 -7.62
N ASN A 174 -0.05 23.22 -6.29
CA ASN A 174 -1.17 23.58 -5.41
C ASN A 174 -2.44 22.73 -5.62
N ALA A 175 -2.27 21.42 -5.83
CA ALA A 175 -3.40 20.51 -5.94
C ALA A 175 -4.19 20.48 -4.62
N LEU A 176 -5.49 20.74 -4.71
CA LEU A 176 -6.41 20.75 -3.58
C LEU A 176 -7.68 19.99 -3.95
N ILE A 177 -8.28 19.31 -2.98
CA ILE A 177 -9.68 18.89 -3.07
C ILE A 177 -10.53 20.14 -2.77
N THR A 178 -10.76 20.98 -3.76
CA THR A 178 -11.72 22.08 -3.68
C THR A 178 -13.01 21.71 -4.42
N SER A 179 -14.14 21.88 -3.74
CA SER A 179 -15.49 21.76 -4.31
C SER A 179 -15.72 22.78 -5.44
N PRO A 180 -16.57 22.46 -6.44
CA PRO A 180 -16.73 21.20 -7.15
C PRO A 180 -16.02 21.24 -8.52
N GLY A 181 -15.55 20.09 -8.97
CA GLY A 181 -14.94 19.89 -10.29
C GLY A 181 -15.95 20.02 -11.45
N GLY A 182 -15.53 19.54 -12.62
CA GLY A 182 -16.31 19.67 -13.83
C GLY A 182 -17.62 18.87 -13.86
N ALA A 183 -18.50 19.30 -14.77
CA ALA A 183 -19.82 18.72 -14.98
C ALA A 183 -19.75 17.27 -15.44
N VAL A 184 -20.58 16.41 -14.86
CA VAL A 184 -20.75 15.00 -15.23
C VAL A 184 -22.13 14.81 -15.84
N THR A 185 -22.16 14.31 -17.07
CA THR A 185 -23.37 13.80 -17.70
C THR A 185 -23.55 12.34 -17.33
N ASP A 186 -24.68 12.02 -16.73
CA ASP A 186 -25.07 10.64 -16.47
C ASP A 186 -25.83 10.08 -17.68
N LEU A 187 -25.43 8.89 -18.15
CA LEU A 187 -26.07 8.18 -19.25
C LEU A 187 -27.25 7.31 -18.79
N ASP A 188 -27.40 7.07 -17.49
CA ASP A 188 -28.58 6.45 -16.91
C ASP A 188 -29.77 7.41 -17.00
N ALA A 189 -30.76 7.07 -17.83
CA ALA A 189 -31.95 7.90 -18.05
C ALA A 189 -32.70 8.27 -16.76
N THR A 190 -32.59 7.45 -15.70
CA THR A 190 -33.20 7.73 -14.39
C THR A 190 -32.47 8.84 -13.62
N GLN A 191 -31.20 9.08 -13.96
CA GLN A 191 -30.31 10.08 -13.34
C GLN A 191 -29.97 11.26 -14.26
N SER A 192 -30.13 11.09 -15.58
CA SER A 192 -29.70 12.01 -16.67
C SER A 192 -30.54 13.29 -16.77
N GLY A 193 -31.79 13.30 -16.28
CA GLY A 193 -32.72 14.43 -16.40
C GLY A 193 -32.74 15.40 -15.21
N ILE A 194 -31.84 15.22 -14.24
CA ILE A 194 -31.95 15.90 -12.96
C ILE A 194 -30.97 17.06 -12.90
N ASN A 195 -31.51 18.27 -12.84
CA ASN A 195 -30.78 19.45 -12.38
C ASN A 195 -30.55 19.35 -10.87
N ALA A 196 -29.73 18.39 -10.45
CA ALA A 196 -29.44 18.12 -9.05
C ALA A 196 -28.58 19.26 -8.50
N THR A 197 -29.13 20.01 -7.53
CA THR A 197 -28.38 21.07 -6.83
C THR A 197 -27.45 20.45 -5.80
N ASP A 198 -26.27 20.06 -6.27
CA ASP A 198 -25.16 19.60 -5.45
C ASP A 198 -24.51 20.82 -4.74
N ASN A 199 -25.21 21.31 -3.72
CA ASN A 199 -24.94 22.41 -2.77
C ASN A 199 -24.05 23.62 -3.21
N THR A 200 -24.61 24.82 -3.04
CA THR A 200 -24.03 26.20 -3.10
C THR A 200 -23.89 26.95 -4.43
N LEU A 201 -24.06 26.37 -5.62
CA LEU A 201 -23.76 27.07 -6.90
C LEU A 201 -24.85 27.08 -8.00
N GLY A 202 -26.12 26.84 -7.67
CA GLY A 202 -27.24 26.99 -8.62
C GLY A 202 -27.58 25.74 -9.46
N VAL A 203 -28.49 25.92 -10.44
CA VAL A 203 -29.04 24.87 -11.32
C VAL A 203 -27.94 24.28 -12.21
N GLY A 204 -27.79 22.95 -12.29
CA GLY A 204 -26.78 22.35 -13.16
C GLY A 204 -26.61 20.82 -13.07
N PRO A 205 -25.69 20.26 -13.89
CA PRO A 205 -25.37 18.83 -13.94
C PRO A 205 -24.68 18.33 -12.66
N TRP A 206 -24.59 17.00 -12.50
CA TRP A 206 -23.78 16.36 -11.46
C TRP A 206 -22.33 16.88 -11.51
N LYS A 207 -21.64 16.87 -10.38
CA LYS A 207 -20.23 17.28 -10.29
C LYS A 207 -19.41 16.24 -9.54
N THR A 208 -18.10 16.20 -9.77
CA THR A 208 -17.15 15.38 -9.01
C THR A 208 -16.22 16.26 -8.17
N SER A 209 -15.66 15.75 -7.07
CA SER A 209 -14.65 16.49 -6.29
C SER A 209 -13.23 16.09 -6.65
N ARG A 210 -12.87 16.36 -7.92
CA ARG A 210 -11.58 16.02 -8.50
C ARG A 210 -10.50 17.04 -8.11
N PRO A 211 -9.35 16.64 -7.55
CA PRO A 211 -8.19 17.52 -7.43
C PRO A 211 -7.72 17.97 -8.81
N VAL A 212 -7.66 19.27 -9.01
CA VAL A 212 -7.08 19.86 -10.23
C VAL A 212 -5.88 20.70 -9.79
N PRO A 213 -4.68 20.42 -10.28
CA PRO A 213 -3.52 21.28 -10.05
C PRO A 213 -3.73 22.63 -10.75
N SER A 214 -3.10 23.70 -10.25
CA SER A 214 -3.22 25.04 -10.84
C SER A 214 -2.49 25.20 -12.19
N GLY A 215 -1.87 24.13 -12.69
CA GLY A 215 -1.22 23.99 -13.99
C GLY A 215 -0.99 22.50 -14.27
N THR A 216 -0.49 22.14 -15.44
CA THR A 216 -0.20 20.73 -15.75
C THR A 216 0.90 20.18 -14.86
N ASN A 217 0.89 18.88 -14.60
CA ASN A 217 1.96 18.16 -13.92
C ASN A 217 3.29 18.19 -14.71
N ALA A 218 3.25 18.58 -15.99
CA ALA A 218 4.43 18.83 -16.81
C ALA A 218 5.13 20.16 -16.47
N SER A 219 4.38 21.12 -15.97
CA SER A 219 4.90 22.41 -15.53
C SER A 219 5.71 22.16 -14.26
N GLY A 220 7.02 22.36 -14.30
CA GLY A 220 7.80 22.46 -13.06
C GLY A 220 7.12 23.46 -12.10
N PRO A 221 7.32 23.34 -10.78
CA PRO A 221 6.84 24.37 -9.87
C PRO A 221 7.44 25.70 -10.35
N GLY A 222 6.59 26.68 -10.67
CA GLY A 222 7.05 27.98 -11.19
C GLY A 222 8.19 28.53 -10.33
N SER A 223 9.17 29.18 -10.96
CA SER A 223 10.37 29.72 -10.33
C SER A 223 10.10 30.23 -8.91
N GLY A 224 10.52 29.48 -7.90
CA GLY A 224 10.31 29.80 -6.48
C GLY A 224 9.92 28.64 -5.54
N VAL A 225 9.60 27.44 -6.03
CA VAL A 225 9.22 26.30 -5.16
C VAL A 225 9.87 24.99 -5.62
N SER A 226 11.19 24.89 -5.52
CA SER A 226 11.99 23.80 -6.12
C SER A 226 11.84 22.40 -5.50
N ASP A 227 10.81 22.11 -4.67
CA ASP A 227 10.78 20.92 -3.80
C ASP A 227 9.42 20.17 -3.71
N LYS A 228 8.53 20.26 -4.71
CA LYS A 228 7.21 19.56 -4.61
C LYS A 228 7.19 18.12 -5.11
N ALA A 229 8.17 17.71 -5.90
CA ALA A 229 8.25 16.34 -6.42
C ALA A 229 8.82 15.38 -5.37
N VAL A 230 9.97 15.71 -4.80
CA VAL A 230 10.56 14.95 -3.69
C VAL A 230 9.83 15.33 -2.40
N LEU A 231 9.09 14.39 -1.83
CA LEU A 231 8.40 14.58 -0.56
C LEU A 231 9.29 14.27 0.63
N VAL A 232 10.16 13.27 0.48
CA VAL A 232 11.08 12.82 1.51
C VAL A 232 12.39 12.38 0.86
N HIS A 233 13.49 12.98 1.28
CA HIS A 233 14.82 12.55 0.89
C HIS A 233 15.23 11.29 1.65
N ALA A 234 15.81 10.31 0.95
CA ALA A 234 16.26 9.05 1.58
C ALA A 234 17.38 9.26 2.61
N THR A 235 18.10 10.38 2.50
CA THR A 235 19.18 10.78 3.40
C THR A 235 18.67 11.45 4.70
N SER A 236 17.37 11.77 4.79
CA SER A 236 16.80 12.35 6.00
C SER A 236 16.81 11.36 7.16
N ALA A 237 17.19 11.82 8.36
CA ALA A 237 17.20 11.00 9.58
C ALA A 237 15.80 10.48 9.97
N THR A 238 14.74 11.16 9.54
CA THR A 238 13.35 10.80 9.82
C THR A 238 12.65 10.16 8.62
N ALA A 239 13.37 9.87 7.53
CA ALA A 239 12.80 9.53 6.23
C ALA A 239 11.73 8.42 6.30
N ASN A 240 12.05 7.30 6.94
CA ASN A 240 11.12 6.15 7.04
C ASN A 240 9.85 6.52 7.83
N THR A 241 9.99 7.30 8.90
CA THR A 241 8.83 7.76 9.69
C THR A 241 7.97 8.75 8.91
N ASP A 242 8.59 9.70 8.20
CA ASP A 242 7.90 10.70 7.39
C ASP A 242 7.13 10.05 6.24
N ILE A 243 7.71 9.04 5.59
CA ILE A 243 7.04 8.26 4.55
C ILE A 243 5.83 7.53 5.11
N LEU A 244 5.96 6.83 6.25
CA LEU A 244 4.81 6.16 6.88
C LEU A 244 3.71 7.16 7.27
N ASN A 245 4.07 8.36 7.72
CA ASN A 245 3.12 9.44 8.02
C ASN A 245 2.41 9.98 6.76
N ILE A 246 3.11 10.07 5.62
CA ILE A 246 2.53 10.51 4.35
C ILE A 246 1.61 9.41 3.79
N LEU A 247 2.08 8.16 3.77
CA LEU A 247 1.34 7.01 3.25
C LEU A 247 0.10 6.70 4.07
N SER A 248 0.05 7.08 5.35
CA SER A 248 -1.10 6.87 6.24
C SER A 248 -2.15 7.98 6.22
N ARG A 249 -1.84 9.15 5.63
CA ARG A 249 -2.69 10.35 5.75
C ARG A 249 -3.92 10.34 4.86
N ASP A 250 -5.04 10.85 5.36
CA ASP A 250 -6.24 11.04 4.55
C ASP A 250 -6.01 12.17 3.52
N VAL A 251 -6.26 11.86 2.25
CA VAL A 251 -6.08 12.78 1.12
C VAL A 251 -6.99 14.00 1.18
N ARG A 252 -8.04 13.94 2.03
CA ARG A 252 -9.03 15.02 2.25
C ARG A 252 -8.60 16.02 3.31
N LEU A 253 -7.56 15.74 4.07
CA LEU A 253 -7.08 16.64 5.14
C LEU A 253 -6.24 17.79 4.56
N SER A 254 -6.30 18.94 5.23
CA SER A 254 -5.72 20.24 4.84
C SER A 254 -4.32 20.16 4.19
N SER A 255 -4.13 21.01 3.17
CA SER A 255 -3.01 21.09 2.23
C SER A 255 -1.66 21.54 2.78
N THR A 256 -1.54 21.72 4.09
CA THR A 256 -0.31 22.22 4.72
C THR A 256 0.74 21.14 4.89
N GLN A 257 0.38 19.87 4.69
CA GLN A 257 1.28 18.74 4.89
C GLN A 257 1.21 17.77 3.69
N PRO A 258 2.34 17.17 3.27
CA PRO A 258 2.41 16.41 2.02
C PRO A 258 1.54 15.14 2.05
N THR A 259 0.78 14.89 0.99
CA THR A 259 -0.02 13.68 0.78
C THR A 259 0.13 13.21 -0.65
N LEU A 260 0.04 11.90 -0.89
CA LEU A 260 -0.11 11.35 -2.23
C LEU A 260 -1.56 11.56 -2.72
N LEU A 261 -1.85 12.79 -3.16
CA LEU A 261 -3.16 13.22 -3.64
C LEU A 261 -3.24 13.03 -5.16
N PRO A 262 -4.11 12.15 -5.70
CA PRO A 262 -4.28 12.04 -7.15
C PRO A 262 -4.80 13.33 -7.77
N ALA A 263 -3.99 14.00 -8.59
CA ALA A 263 -4.31 15.25 -9.25
C ALA A 263 -3.78 15.28 -10.67
N GLY A 264 -4.56 15.87 -11.58
CA GLY A 264 -4.14 16.07 -12.96
C GLY A 264 -5.11 16.97 -13.71
N ALA A 265 -4.57 17.72 -14.66
CA ALA A 265 -5.34 18.56 -15.57
C ALA A 265 -5.95 17.75 -16.75
N ASP A 266 -6.27 16.46 -16.55
CA ASP A 266 -6.74 15.58 -17.61
C ASP A 266 -8.11 15.98 -18.17
N ASP A 267 -8.26 15.81 -19.48
CA ASP A 267 -9.50 15.97 -20.26
C ASP A 267 -9.57 14.92 -21.40
N ALA A 268 -10.51 15.05 -22.34
CA ALA A 268 -10.67 14.10 -23.46
C ALA A 268 -9.43 13.94 -24.37
N THR A 269 -8.55 14.95 -24.42
CA THR A 269 -7.38 14.98 -25.29
C THR A 269 -6.07 15.14 -24.53
N THR A 270 -6.14 15.55 -23.27
CA THR A 270 -5.00 15.87 -22.42
C THR A 270 -4.87 14.80 -21.35
N GLN A 271 -3.73 14.14 -21.31
CA GLN A 271 -3.36 13.19 -20.27
C GLN A 271 -2.19 13.76 -19.49
N ASP A 272 -2.43 14.13 -18.23
CA ASP A 272 -1.50 14.89 -17.40
C ASP A 272 -0.67 13.99 -16.49
N THR A 273 0.02 13.04 -17.13
CA THR A 273 0.77 11.96 -16.45
C THR A 273 2.23 11.90 -16.92
N PRO A 274 3.07 12.91 -16.66
CA PRO A 274 4.43 12.96 -17.19
C PRO A 274 5.39 12.03 -16.41
N VAL A 275 5.36 10.75 -16.74
CA VAL A 275 6.24 9.69 -16.19
C VAL A 275 7.71 10.00 -16.49
N TYR A 276 8.01 10.58 -17.65
CA TYR A 276 9.35 11.06 -17.99
C TYR A 276 9.89 12.01 -16.91
N ASN A 277 9.08 12.97 -16.47
CA ASN A 277 9.48 13.92 -15.43
C ASN A 277 9.69 13.24 -14.08
N MET A 278 8.91 12.22 -13.74
CA MET A 278 9.13 11.42 -12.53
C MET A 278 10.49 10.72 -12.55
N LEU A 279 10.91 10.21 -13.72
CA LEU A 279 12.23 9.62 -13.91
C LEU A 279 13.34 10.70 -13.83
N ALA A 280 13.11 11.88 -14.40
CA ALA A 280 14.04 13.01 -14.29
C ALA A 280 14.20 13.51 -12.84
N ASP A 281 13.10 13.55 -12.07
CA ASP A 281 13.10 13.91 -10.66
C ASP A 281 13.84 12.86 -9.83
N SER A 282 13.67 11.57 -10.14
CA SER A 282 14.43 10.48 -9.53
C SER A 282 15.92 10.60 -9.78
N LYS A 283 16.32 10.97 -11.00
CA LYS A 283 17.73 11.24 -11.34
C LYS A 283 18.28 12.42 -10.55
N THR A 284 17.47 13.44 -10.35
CA THR A 284 17.83 14.63 -9.56
C THR A 284 18.01 14.27 -8.08
N GLU A 285 17.13 13.44 -7.50
CA GLU A 285 17.28 12.94 -6.13
C GLU A 285 18.54 12.07 -5.95
N LEU A 286 18.95 11.33 -6.99
CA LEU A 286 20.18 10.55 -6.97
C LEU A 286 21.43 11.44 -6.98
N THR A 287 21.46 12.47 -7.83
CA THR A 287 22.70 13.16 -8.22
C THR A 287 22.79 14.62 -7.79
N GLY A 288 21.73 15.20 -7.23
CA GLY A 288 21.67 16.59 -6.79
C GLY A 288 22.69 16.92 -5.70
N ALA A 289 22.83 18.20 -5.34
CA ALA A 289 23.79 18.64 -4.31
C ALA A 289 23.53 18.04 -2.91
N THR A 290 22.27 17.68 -2.63
CA THR A 290 21.82 16.93 -1.44
C THR A 290 21.48 15.47 -1.77
N GLY A 291 21.78 15.06 -3.01
CA GLY A 291 21.41 13.78 -3.55
C GLY A 291 22.15 12.63 -2.90
N ILE A 292 21.55 11.45 -3.01
CA ILE A 292 22.04 10.23 -2.35
C ILE A 292 23.50 9.92 -2.71
N LEU A 293 23.87 10.08 -3.99
CA LEU A 293 25.18 9.70 -4.51
C LEU A 293 26.26 10.78 -4.32
N SER A 294 25.87 12.01 -3.95
CA SER A 294 26.81 13.12 -3.70
C SER A 294 27.11 13.30 -2.20
N GLY A 295 26.17 12.92 -1.32
CA GLY A 295 26.28 13.12 0.13
C GLY A 295 26.59 11.87 0.96
N ASP A 296 26.43 10.66 0.41
CA ASP A 296 26.57 9.42 1.19
C ASP A 296 27.45 8.36 0.48
N LEU A 297 28.75 8.46 0.72
CA LEU A 297 29.76 7.50 0.24
C LEU A 297 29.69 6.14 0.96
N ALA A 298 28.84 5.99 1.99
CA ALA A 298 28.74 4.78 2.78
C ALA A 298 27.64 3.84 2.24
N CYS A 299 26.64 4.35 1.53
CA CYS A 299 25.59 3.55 0.88
C CYS A 299 26.14 2.47 -0.06
N ARG A 300 25.56 1.26 -0.02
CA ARG A 300 25.82 0.22 -1.04
C ARG A 300 25.22 0.61 -2.38
N ASN A 301 23.95 0.28 -2.56
CA ASN A 301 23.25 0.41 -3.81
C ASN A 301 22.00 1.23 -3.60
N THR A 302 21.55 1.84 -4.69
CA THR A 302 20.27 2.52 -4.75
C THR A 302 19.43 1.85 -5.82
N VAL A 303 18.14 1.66 -5.52
CA VAL A 303 17.14 1.20 -6.49
C VAL A 303 16.01 2.21 -6.55
N VAL A 304 15.39 2.32 -7.72
CA VAL A 304 14.18 3.12 -7.92
C VAL A 304 13.00 2.18 -8.05
N VAL A 305 11.93 2.43 -7.31
CA VAL A 305 10.65 1.71 -7.41
C VAL A 305 9.61 2.66 -7.97
N LEU A 306 9.34 2.53 -9.27
CA LEU A 306 8.35 3.31 -9.99
C LEU A 306 6.97 2.62 -9.92
N VAL A 307 6.05 3.17 -9.15
CA VAL A 307 4.67 2.70 -9.04
C VAL A 307 3.76 3.56 -9.91
N VAL A 308 3.18 2.98 -10.97
CA VAL A 308 2.46 3.74 -12.02
C VAL A 308 1.14 3.11 -12.41
N GLY A 309 0.15 3.93 -12.78
CA GLY A 309 -1.14 3.47 -13.30
C GLY A 309 -1.20 3.31 -14.82
N GLY A 310 -0.14 3.68 -15.55
CA GLY A 310 -0.06 3.67 -17.02
C GLY A 310 1.19 4.39 -17.54
N GLY A 311 1.23 4.64 -18.85
CA GLY A 311 2.37 5.21 -19.57
C GLY A 311 2.46 6.75 -19.50
N GLU A 312 3.29 7.30 -20.38
CA GLU A 312 3.55 8.73 -20.55
C GLU A 312 2.29 9.47 -21.00
N GLY A 313 1.99 10.59 -20.34
CA GLY A 313 0.96 11.53 -20.77
C GLY A 313 1.44 12.41 -21.90
N ASN A 314 0.64 13.38 -22.32
CA ASN A 314 1.00 14.26 -23.44
C ASN A 314 1.24 15.72 -23.02
N THR A 315 1.19 16.03 -21.73
CA THR A 315 1.38 17.40 -21.22
C THR A 315 2.83 17.88 -21.22
N ALA A 316 3.81 16.97 -21.21
CA ALA A 316 5.24 17.30 -21.16
C ALA A 316 5.95 17.28 -22.52
N GLY A 317 5.24 16.97 -23.62
CA GLY A 317 5.84 16.87 -24.94
C GLY A 317 6.74 15.62 -25.14
N HIS A 318 6.69 14.68 -24.19
CA HIS A 318 7.32 13.37 -24.30
C HIS A 318 6.30 12.32 -24.74
N THR A 319 6.82 11.18 -25.19
CA THR A 319 6.06 10.03 -25.64
C THR A 319 6.48 8.78 -24.90
N ASN A 320 5.68 7.72 -25.01
CA ASN A 320 6.03 6.40 -24.50
C ASN A 320 7.39 5.89 -25.00
N ALA A 321 7.83 6.29 -26.20
CA ALA A 321 9.13 5.91 -26.74
C ALA A 321 10.31 6.56 -25.97
N ASP A 322 10.10 7.75 -25.40
CA ASP A 322 11.15 8.50 -24.68
C ASP A 322 11.46 7.89 -23.31
N LEU A 323 10.51 7.14 -22.73
CA LEU A 323 10.64 6.52 -21.41
C LEU A 323 11.80 5.52 -21.33
N GLY A 324 11.99 4.71 -22.38
CA GLY A 324 13.13 3.79 -22.45
C GLY A 324 14.46 4.53 -22.57
N THR A 325 14.49 5.67 -23.25
CA THR A 325 15.69 6.49 -23.43
C THR A 325 16.15 7.08 -22.10
N ILE A 326 15.28 7.78 -21.37
CA ILE A 326 15.65 8.34 -20.06
C ILE A 326 16.01 7.25 -19.03
N ALA A 327 15.36 6.09 -19.09
CA ALA A 327 15.70 4.96 -18.22
C ALA A 327 17.11 4.39 -18.48
N SER A 328 17.65 4.55 -19.69
CA SER A 328 19.00 4.08 -20.04
C SER A 328 20.08 4.85 -19.28
N ASP A 329 19.82 6.10 -18.93
CA ASP A 329 20.74 6.90 -18.10
C ASP A 329 21.02 6.22 -16.76
N PHE A 330 20.04 5.52 -16.19
CA PHE A 330 20.15 4.89 -14.87
C PHE A 330 21.14 3.72 -14.81
N THR A 331 21.65 3.28 -15.96
CA THR A 331 22.76 2.33 -16.03
C THR A 331 24.08 2.91 -15.54
N ASN A 332 24.21 4.24 -15.50
CA ASN A 332 25.36 4.94 -14.94
C ASN A 332 24.97 6.34 -14.42
N GLN A 333 24.75 6.44 -13.11
CA GLN A 333 24.54 7.68 -12.37
C GLN A 333 25.73 7.94 -11.46
N ALA A 334 26.56 8.94 -11.79
CA ALA A 334 27.77 9.26 -11.02
C ALA A 334 28.68 8.04 -10.74
N GLY A 335 28.77 7.08 -11.68
CA GLY A 335 29.53 5.83 -11.51
C GLY A 335 28.76 4.68 -10.86
N HIS A 336 27.51 4.91 -10.45
CA HIS A 336 26.64 3.89 -9.84
C HIS A 336 25.59 3.38 -10.83
N LYS A 337 25.23 2.11 -10.67
CA LYS A 337 24.14 1.47 -11.42
C LYS A 337 22.87 1.51 -10.56
N VAL A 338 21.76 2.01 -11.13
CA VAL A 338 20.51 2.20 -10.37
C VAL A 338 19.35 1.53 -11.12
N PRO A 339 19.02 0.27 -10.85
CA PRO A 339 17.91 -0.39 -11.53
C PRO A 339 16.56 0.26 -11.18
N ILE A 340 15.67 0.33 -12.18
CA ILE A 340 14.29 0.79 -11.98
C ILE A 340 13.35 -0.42 -11.99
N TYR A 341 12.69 -0.64 -10.85
CA TYR A 341 11.60 -1.57 -10.68
C TYR A 341 10.30 -0.89 -11.03
N VAL A 342 9.67 -1.31 -12.13
CA VAL A 342 8.41 -0.75 -12.58
C VAL A 342 7.28 -1.64 -12.10
N ILE A 343 6.43 -1.10 -11.22
CA ILE A 343 5.25 -1.77 -10.68
C ILE A 343 4.02 -1.07 -11.27
N ALA A 344 3.50 -1.65 -12.35
CA ALA A 344 2.36 -1.10 -13.08
C ALA A 344 1.04 -1.65 -12.51
N ILE A 345 0.16 -0.77 -12.06
CA ILE A 345 -1.14 -1.13 -11.46
C ILE A 345 -2.23 -1.04 -12.53
N ALA A 346 -2.59 -2.19 -13.09
CA ALA A 346 -3.57 -2.36 -14.15
C ALA A 346 -3.42 -1.28 -15.25
N PRO A 347 -2.24 -1.22 -15.92
CA PRO A 347 -1.98 -0.25 -16.98
C PRO A 347 -2.85 -0.55 -18.21
N ALA A 348 -3.01 0.45 -19.09
CA ALA A 348 -3.59 0.21 -20.41
C ALA A 348 -2.64 -0.66 -21.25
N ALA A 349 -3.18 -1.55 -22.08
CA ALA A 349 -2.38 -2.47 -22.87
C ALA A 349 -1.36 -1.76 -23.78
N GLY A 350 -1.70 -0.59 -24.32
CA GLY A 350 -0.81 0.22 -25.16
C GLY A 350 0.40 0.84 -24.44
N ASP A 351 0.39 0.86 -23.10
CA ASP A 351 1.48 1.42 -22.30
C ASP A 351 2.48 0.36 -21.83
N VAL A 352 2.09 -0.91 -21.83
CA VAL A 352 2.86 -2.01 -21.22
C VAL A 352 4.27 -2.12 -21.79
N ASP A 353 4.43 -2.00 -23.11
CA ASP A 353 5.74 -2.12 -23.75
C ASP A 353 6.69 -0.99 -23.36
N ALA A 354 6.18 0.24 -23.23
CA ALA A 354 6.97 1.38 -22.78
C ALA A 354 7.38 1.24 -21.30
N LEU A 355 6.48 0.75 -20.45
CA LEU A 355 6.77 0.47 -19.04
C LEU A 355 7.79 -0.66 -18.88
N LYS A 356 7.72 -1.71 -19.70
CA LYS A 356 8.75 -2.76 -19.77
C LYS A 356 10.08 -2.21 -20.27
N ALA A 357 10.07 -1.26 -21.21
CA ALA A 357 11.29 -0.64 -21.73
C ALA A 357 12.03 0.14 -20.62
N ILE A 358 11.33 0.84 -19.72
CA ILE A 358 11.96 1.49 -18.55
C ILE A 358 12.73 0.46 -17.72
N ALA A 359 12.07 -0.63 -17.31
CA ALA A 359 12.70 -1.67 -16.50
C ALA A 359 13.89 -2.32 -17.23
N THR A 360 13.70 -2.68 -18.50
CA THR A 360 14.72 -3.35 -19.32
C THR A 360 15.95 -2.47 -19.53
N ASN A 361 15.75 -1.19 -19.84
CA ASN A 361 16.84 -0.29 -20.18
C ASN A 361 17.63 0.16 -18.95
N SER A 362 16.97 0.29 -17.79
CA SER A 362 17.64 0.53 -16.51
C SER A 362 18.24 -0.72 -15.86
N LYS A 363 18.00 -1.91 -16.44
CA LYS A 363 18.37 -3.24 -15.90
C LYS A 363 17.64 -3.62 -14.60
N GLY A 364 16.47 -3.04 -14.36
CA GLY A 364 15.55 -3.45 -13.30
C GLY A 364 14.54 -4.51 -13.77
N GLN A 365 13.33 -4.50 -13.21
CA GLN A 365 12.29 -5.49 -13.48
C GLN A 365 10.91 -4.84 -13.61
N TYR A 366 10.05 -5.44 -14.45
CA TYR A 366 8.66 -5.03 -14.62
C TYR A 366 7.73 -6.02 -13.91
N PHE A 367 6.81 -5.48 -13.12
CA PHE A 367 5.73 -6.19 -12.46
C PHE A 367 4.41 -5.57 -12.85
N GLU A 368 3.45 -6.42 -13.22
CA GLU A 368 2.09 -5.98 -13.50
C GLU A 368 1.15 -6.49 -12.41
N ILE A 369 0.46 -5.55 -11.77
CA ILE A 369 -0.61 -5.84 -10.81
C ILE A 369 -1.92 -5.80 -11.59
N THR A 370 -2.46 -6.98 -11.86
CA THR A 370 -3.65 -7.16 -12.69
C THR A 370 -4.92 -6.83 -11.94
N LYS A 371 -5.99 -6.53 -12.68
CA LYS A 371 -7.34 -6.37 -12.11
C LYS A 371 -7.77 -7.59 -11.28
N ALA A 372 -7.47 -8.80 -11.75
CA ALA A 372 -7.84 -10.03 -11.05
C ALA A 372 -7.18 -10.15 -9.67
N GLN A 373 -5.90 -9.76 -9.54
CA GLN A 373 -5.20 -9.74 -8.26
C GLN A 373 -5.80 -8.69 -7.31
N ILE A 374 -6.15 -7.52 -7.84
CA ILE A 374 -6.82 -6.46 -7.07
C ILE A 374 -8.18 -6.94 -6.56
N ASP A 375 -9.00 -7.50 -7.45
CA ASP A 375 -10.33 -8.02 -7.11
C ASP A 375 -10.24 -9.17 -6.08
N ALA A 376 -9.25 -10.05 -6.20
CA ALA A 376 -9.00 -11.12 -5.24
C ALA A 376 -8.61 -10.58 -3.85
N ALA A 377 -7.78 -9.53 -3.78
CA ALA A 377 -7.41 -8.89 -2.53
C ALA A 377 -8.63 -8.20 -1.88
N LEU A 378 -9.46 -7.50 -2.68
CA LEU A 378 -10.69 -6.84 -2.21
C LEU A 378 -11.73 -7.84 -1.70
N ALA A 379 -11.80 -9.03 -2.30
CA ALA A 379 -12.71 -10.11 -1.89
C ALA A 379 -12.19 -10.95 -0.70
N SER A 380 -10.93 -10.75 -0.28
CA SER A 380 -10.31 -11.57 0.76
C SER A 380 -11.05 -11.45 2.11
N PRO A 381 -11.21 -12.54 2.88
CA PRO A 381 -11.73 -12.47 4.25
C PRO A 381 -10.82 -11.71 5.22
N MET A 382 -9.49 -11.73 5.02
CA MET A 382 -8.56 -10.86 5.76
C MET A 382 -8.76 -9.40 5.36
N ALA A 383 -9.00 -9.23 4.07
CA ALA A 383 -9.69 -8.12 3.44
C ALA A 383 -10.93 -7.66 4.20
N ALA A 384 -11.66 -8.45 5.00
CA ALA A 384 -12.90 -8.09 5.69
C ALA A 384 -12.68 -7.72 7.17
N THR A 385 -11.78 -8.41 7.86
CA THR A 385 -11.54 -8.26 9.31
C THR A 385 -10.86 -6.96 9.71
N CYS A 386 -10.01 -6.38 8.85
CA CYS A 386 -9.30 -5.13 9.17
C CYS A 386 -10.20 -3.87 9.20
N ALA A 387 -11.50 -3.98 8.87
CA ALA A 387 -12.47 -2.88 8.99
C ALA A 387 -13.26 -2.88 10.32
N ALA A 388 -13.21 -3.96 11.09
CA ALA A 388 -14.19 -4.21 12.14
C ALA A 388 -13.77 -3.74 13.54
N THR A 389 -12.53 -3.29 13.76
CA THR A 389 -12.07 -2.85 15.08
C THR A 389 -11.21 -1.58 14.99
N PRO A 390 -11.48 -0.53 15.79
CA PRO A 390 -10.64 0.67 15.84
C PRO A 390 -9.27 0.46 16.51
N VAL A 391 -8.97 -0.75 17.01
CA VAL A 391 -7.85 -0.98 17.95
C VAL A 391 -7.11 -2.32 17.71
N GLN A 392 -7.23 -2.99 16.57
CA GLN A 392 -6.38 -4.18 16.33
C GLN A 392 -5.75 -4.27 14.93
N PRO A 393 -4.41 -4.45 14.84
CA PRO A 393 -3.70 -4.33 13.57
C PRO A 393 -3.72 -5.66 12.81
N CYS A 394 -4.15 -5.61 11.55
CA CYS A 394 -3.58 -6.50 10.54
C CYS A 394 -2.18 -5.95 10.23
N ALA A 395 -1.12 -6.65 10.67
CA ALA A 395 0.28 -6.22 10.79
C ALA A 395 0.57 -5.31 12.00
N THR A 396 1.48 -5.74 12.89
CA THR A 396 1.85 -5.13 14.19
C THR A 396 2.51 -3.74 14.12
N GLY A 397 2.03 -2.85 13.25
CA GLY A 397 2.41 -1.45 13.20
C GLY A 397 1.20 -0.55 12.93
N PRO A 398 1.35 0.78 13.09
CA PRO A 398 0.25 1.74 13.06
C PRO A 398 -0.34 1.88 11.65
N THR A 399 -1.31 1.04 11.30
CA THR A 399 -2.04 1.08 10.03
C THR A 399 -2.52 2.49 9.69
N PRO A 400 -2.65 2.83 8.39
CA PRO A 400 -3.17 4.12 7.93
C PRO A 400 -4.46 4.55 8.65
N THR A 401 -4.39 5.57 9.49
CA THR A 401 -5.53 6.12 10.26
C THR A 401 -6.51 6.93 9.40
N SER A 402 -6.40 6.82 8.08
CA SER A 402 -7.21 7.53 7.09
C SER A 402 -8.55 6.83 6.84
N THR A 403 -9.43 6.70 7.86
CA THR A 403 -10.90 6.42 7.76
C THR A 403 -11.41 5.43 6.68
N SER A 404 -10.54 4.58 6.14
CA SER A 404 -10.79 3.71 5.03
C SER A 404 -9.98 2.46 5.26
N ALA A 405 -10.67 1.36 5.54
CA ALA A 405 -10.01 0.10 5.84
C ALA A 405 -9.19 -0.32 4.61
N THR A 406 -7.87 -0.19 4.71
CA THR A 406 -6.96 -0.40 3.59
C THR A 406 -6.95 -1.86 3.16
N VAL A 407 -6.81 -2.09 1.86
CA VAL A 407 -6.64 -3.43 1.30
C VAL A 407 -5.24 -3.52 0.71
N VAL A 408 -4.47 -4.48 1.21
CA VAL A 408 -3.11 -4.74 0.73
C VAL A 408 -3.19 -5.78 -0.38
N VAL A 409 -2.66 -5.45 -1.55
CA VAL A 409 -2.47 -6.39 -2.66
C VAL A 409 -1.10 -7.06 -2.49
N PRO A 410 -1.04 -8.36 -2.14
CA PRO A 410 0.23 -9.02 -1.78
C PRO A 410 1.28 -9.00 -2.89
N GLU A 411 0.84 -9.05 -4.15
CA GLU A 411 1.73 -9.04 -5.31
C GLU A 411 2.46 -7.70 -5.46
N LEU A 412 1.83 -6.59 -5.07
CA LEU A 412 2.46 -5.28 -5.06
C LEU A 412 3.53 -5.22 -3.97
N VAL A 413 3.20 -5.66 -2.75
CA VAL A 413 4.17 -5.73 -1.63
C VAL A 413 5.36 -6.60 -2.04
N LYS A 414 5.10 -7.77 -2.62
CA LYS A 414 6.14 -8.69 -3.10
C LYS A 414 7.04 -8.03 -4.14
N ALA A 415 6.49 -7.31 -5.11
CA ALA A 415 7.27 -6.61 -6.13
C ALA A 415 8.19 -5.53 -5.52
N VAL A 416 7.68 -4.75 -4.54
CA VAL A 416 8.49 -3.76 -3.81
C VAL A 416 9.59 -4.46 -3.00
N THR A 417 9.25 -5.54 -2.28
CA THR A 417 10.22 -6.30 -1.48
C THR A 417 11.30 -6.93 -2.35
N ILE A 418 10.99 -7.41 -3.56
CA ILE A 418 12.01 -7.88 -4.52
C ILE A 418 12.97 -6.75 -4.90
N ALA A 419 12.47 -5.53 -5.13
CA ALA A 419 13.32 -4.38 -5.41
C ALA A 419 14.26 -4.07 -4.23
N ILE A 420 13.72 -4.08 -3.01
CA ILE A 420 14.48 -3.87 -1.77
C ILE A 420 15.57 -4.95 -1.64
N GLN A 421 15.23 -6.22 -1.89
CA GLN A 421 16.19 -7.33 -1.86
C GLN A 421 17.32 -7.17 -2.87
N HIS A 422 17.02 -6.75 -4.10
CA HIS A 422 18.05 -6.50 -5.11
C HIS A 422 19.01 -5.38 -4.68
N ALA A 423 18.55 -4.40 -3.91
CA ALA A 423 19.41 -3.35 -3.38
C ALA A 423 20.54 -3.89 -2.45
N PHE A 424 20.43 -5.12 -1.93
CA PHE A 424 21.46 -5.78 -1.12
C PHE A 424 22.50 -6.56 -1.95
N ALA A 425 22.35 -6.67 -3.26
CA ALA A 425 23.35 -7.33 -4.11
C ALA A 425 24.75 -6.68 -3.99
N SER A 426 25.81 -7.38 -4.38
CA SER A 426 27.13 -6.74 -4.45
C SER A 426 27.10 -5.65 -5.53
N SER A 427 27.84 -4.55 -5.35
CA SER A 427 27.85 -3.44 -6.33
C SER A 427 28.32 -3.87 -7.73
N THR A 428 29.14 -4.93 -7.82
CA THR A 428 29.58 -5.54 -9.08
C THR A 428 28.47 -6.37 -9.75
N ASP A 429 27.58 -6.96 -8.96
CA ASP A 429 26.48 -7.81 -9.42
C ASP A 429 25.17 -7.04 -9.61
N VAL A 430 25.07 -5.81 -9.08
CA VAL A 430 23.97 -4.90 -9.42
C VAL A 430 23.96 -4.73 -10.94
N ASN A 431 22.89 -5.22 -11.55
CA ASN A 431 22.66 -5.24 -13.00
C ASN A 431 23.60 -6.14 -13.81
N SER A 432 24.28 -7.11 -13.20
CA SER A 432 24.95 -8.16 -13.99
C SER A 432 23.90 -9.08 -14.62
N ASN A 433 24.09 -9.46 -15.88
CA ASN A 433 23.22 -10.41 -16.58
C ASN A 433 23.31 -11.84 -16.01
N THR A 434 24.09 -12.06 -14.93
CA THR A 434 24.16 -13.33 -14.19
C THR A 434 22.96 -13.45 -13.27
N MET A 435 21.76 -13.34 -13.84
CA MET A 435 20.55 -13.70 -13.12
C MET A 435 20.42 -15.22 -13.22
N VAL A 436 20.66 -15.93 -12.12
CA VAL A 436 20.42 -17.36 -12.07
C VAL A 436 18.92 -17.54 -11.84
N SER A 437 18.22 -18.21 -12.75
CA SER A 437 16.88 -18.71 -12.42
C SER A 437 17.06 -19.79 -11.35
N LEU A 438 16.87 -19.44 -10.08
CA LEU A 438 16.81 -20.43 -9.02
C LEU A 438 15.48 -21.21 -9.21
N PRO A 439 15.51 -22.55 -9.29
CA PRO A 439 14.33 -23.36 -9.62
C PRO A 439 13.17 -23.25 -8.61
N SER A 440 13.35 -22.58 -7.47
CA SER A 440 12.34 -22.32 -6.45
C SER A 440 11.83 -20.88 -6.39
N LEU A 441 12.39 -19.96 -7.18
CA LEU A 441 11.95 -18.56 -7.24
C LEU A 441 11.39 -18.25 -8.62
N PRO A 442 10.14 -17.78 -8.75
CA PRO A 442 9.52 -17.47 -10.04
C PRO A 442 10.13 -16.26 -10.76
N PHE A 443 11.23 -15.69 -10.24
CA PHE A 443 11.90 -14.53 -10.80
C PHE A 443 13.41 -14.74 -10.79
N ALA A 444 14.04 -14.38 -11.90
CA ALA A 444 15.47 -14.18 -12.01
C ALA A 444 15.88 -13.11 -10.98
N GLN A 445 16.72 -13.44 -10.01
CA GLN A 445 17.39 -12.47 -9.13
C GLN A 445 18.87 -12.45 -9.54
N SER A 446 19.52 -11.28 -9.50
CA SER A 446 20.99 -11.29 -9.46
C SER A 446 21.43 -12.07 -8.23
N THR A 447 22.64 -12.62 -8.24
CA THR A 447 23.19 -13.34 -7.09
C THR A 447 23.20 -12.43 -5.87
N ALA A 448 22.13 -12.45 -5.07
CA ALA A 448 22.05 -11.73 -3.82
C ALA A 448 23.16 -12.28 -2.93
N THR A 449 24.22 -11.50 -2.76
CA THR A 449 25.37 -11.92 -1.94
C THR A 449 25.06 -11.79 -0.45
N GLU A 450 24.03 -11.03 -0.09
CA GLU A 450 23.55 -10.83 1.27
C GLU A 450 22.02 -10.89 1.32
N PHE A 451 21.49 -11.89 2.02
CA PHE A 451 20.04 -12.01 2.23
C PHE A 451 19.56 -10.99 3.26
N GLN A 452 18.32 -10.50 3.09
CA GLN A 452 17.60 -9.92 4.21
C GLN A 452 17.57 -10.97 5.32
N THR A 453 18.22 -10.69 6.44
CA THR A 453 18.16 -11.57 7.59
C THR A 453 16.81 -11.32 8.22
N THR A 454 15.81 -12.03 7.73
CA THR A 454 14.59 -12.22 8.49
C THR A 454 14.99 -12.98 9.74
N SER A 455 14.43 -12.58 10.89
CA SER A 455 14.56 -13.37 12.12
C SER A 455 14.29 -14.84 11.78
N PRO A 456 15.11 -15.80 12.26
CA PRO A 456 14.88 -17.24 12.03
C PRO A 456 13.53 -17.71 12.58
N ILE A 457 12.82 -16.85 13.31
CA ILE A 457 11.45 -17.02 13.77
C ILE A 457 10.60 -15.90 13.16
N ILE A 458 9.83 -16.21 12.11
CA ILE A 458 8.89 -15.27 11.50
C ILE A 458 7.48 -15.32 12.13
N GLY A 459 7.26 -16.25 13.07
CA GLY A 459 6.03 -16.36 13.84
C GLY A 459 5.86 -17.73 14.50
N THR A 460 4.86 -17.84 15.38
CA THR A 460 4.39 -19.12 15.93
C THR A 460 2.88 -19.19 15.73
N VAL A 461 2.38 -20.26 15.11
CA VAL A 461 0.94 -20.52 14.97
C VAL A 461 0.56 -21.62 15.96
N ASN A 462 -0.50 -21.40 16.75
CA ASN A 462 -1.09 -22.46 17.57
C ASN A 462 -1.88 -23.41 16.66
N LEU A 463 -1.44 -24.66 16.56
CA LEU A 463 -2.08 -25.69 15.75
C LEU A 463 -3.14 -26.53 16.51
N GLU A 464 -3.58 -26.10 17.69
CA GLU A 464 -4.65 -26.78 18.41
C GLU A 464 -5.95 -26.80 17.59
N GLY A 465 -6.42 -28.01 17.23
CA GLY A 465 -7.61 -28.19 16.38
C GLY A 465 -7.36 -28.00 14.88
N ALA A 466 -6.12 -27.78 14.45
CA ALA A 466 -5.77 -27.71 13.03
C ALA A 466 -5.94 -29.07 12.34
N LYS A 467 -6.42 -29.05 11.10
CA LYS A 467 -6.65 -30.24 10.26
C LYS A 467 -5.64 -30.28 9.12
N ASP A 468 -5.22 -31.48 8.73
CA ASP A 468 -4.44 -31.72 7.53
C ASP A 468 -5.32 -31.59 6.26
N ILE A 469 -4.70 -31.75 5.09
CA ILE A 469 -5.37 -31.65 3.78
C ILE A 469 -6.45 -32.73 3.58
N THR A 470 -6.45 -33.80 4.37
CA THR A 470 -7.48 -34.85 4.36
C THR A 470 -8.61 -34.58 5.35
N GLY A 471 -8.52 -33.48 6.13
CA GLY A 471 -9.47 -33.12 7.17
C GLY A 471 -9.20 -33.78 8.52
N SER A 472 -8.10 -34.53 8.67
CA SER A 472 -7.72 -35.20 9.91
C SER A 472 -6.97 -34.24 10.85
N GLU A 473 -7.22 -34.29 12.15
CA GLU A 473 -6.52 -33.41 13.09
C GLU A 473 -5.01 -33.68 13.11
N LEU A 474 -4.21 -32.60 13.13
CA LEU A 474 -2.75 -32.68 13.27
C LEU A 474 -2.40 -33.19 14.68
N LEU A 475 -1.99 -34.46 14.77
CA LEU A 475 -1.49 -35.10 16.00
C LEU A 475 0.02 -34.85 16.16
N PRO A 476 0.55 -34.76 17.40
CA PRO A 476 -0.13 -34.97 18.68
C PRO A 476 -0.82 -33.71 19.24
N LYS A 477 -1.96 -33.91 19.90
CA LYS A 477 -2.59 -32.86 20.72
C LYS A 477 -1.64 -32.49 21.86
N PRO A 478 -1.42 -31.20 22.17
CA PRO A 478 -0.53 -30.83 23.27
C PRO A 478 -0.95 -31.45 24.61
N SER A 479 -2.24 -31.74 24.78
CA SER A 479 -2.80 -32.43 25.95
C SER A 479 -2.47 -33.93 26.06
N THR A 480 -1.77 -34.52 25.08
CA THR A 480 -1.48 -35.96 25.04
C THR A 480 -0.03 -36.33 25.29
N VAL A 481 0.90 -35.36 25.23
CA VAL A 481 2.31 -35.62 25.53
C VAL A 481 2.49 -35.62 27.04
N LYS A 482 2.82 -36.78 27.59
CA LYS A 482 2.99 -36.99 29.02
C LYS A 482 4.43 -37.33 29.37
N ASP A 483 4.88 -36.90 30.53
CA ASP A 483 6.15 -37.37 31.09
C ASP A 483 6.04 -38.84 31.54
N ARG A 484 7.16 -39.41 32.01
CA ARG A 484 7.20 -40.79 32.54
C ARG A 484 6.27 -40.98 33.77
N ALA A 485 5.91 -39.90 34.46
CA ALA A 485 4.98 -39.89 35.59
C ALA A 485 3.53 -39.61 35.18
N LEU A 486 3.23 -39.63 33.87
CA LEU A 486 1.91 -39.39 33.27
C LEU A 486 1.37 -37.96 33.44
N ASN A 487 2.21 -36.99 33.84
CA ASN A 487 1.84 -35.59 33.87
C ASN A 487 1.84 -35.04 32.45
N VAL A 488 0.82 -34.26 32.11
CA VAL A 488 0.77 -33.56 30.81
C VAL A 488 1.90 -32.54 30.78
N ILE A 489 2.80 -32.68 29.81
CA ILE A 489 3.86 -31.71 29.57
C ILE A 489 3.20 -30.54 28.81
N PRO A 490 3.27 -29.29 29.31
CA PRO A 490 2.77 -28.14 28.57
C PRO A 490 3.61 -27.93 27.31
N GLN A 491 3.20 -28.53 26.20
CA GLN A 491 3.76 -28.26 24.89
C GLN A 491 2.84 -27.26 24.17
N ARG A 492 3.40 -26.42 23.32
CA ARG A 492 2.63 -25.65 22.35
C ARG A 492 2.88 -26.33 21.00
N SER A 493 1.82 -26.69 20.28
CA SER A 493 1.95 -27.16 18.89
C SER A 493 2.27 -25.94 18.02
N ASN A 494 3.54 -25.54 18.06
CA ASN A 494 4.05 -24.42 17.30
C ASN A 494 4.62 -24.95 15.99
N LEU A 495 4.09 -24.47 14.86
CA LEU A 495 4.84 -24.48 13.61
C LEU A 495 5.94 -23.42 13.72
N LEU A 496 7.20 -23.85 13.71
CA LEU A 496 8.32 -22.94 13.49
C LEU A 496 8.55 -22.82 11.99
N VAL A 497 8.24 -21.65 11.44
CA VAL A 497 8.66 -21.33 10.07
C VAL A 497 10.00 -20.63 10.18
N THR A 498 11.04 -21.27 9.65
CA THR A 498 12.40 -20.74 9.59
C THR A 498 12.76 -20.43 8.14
N THR A 499 13.45 -19.32 7.93
CA THR A 499 14.05 -18.96 6.66
C THR A 499 15.49 -19.48 6.64
N GLY A 500 15.79 -20.43 5.76
CA GLY A 500 17.16 -20.83 5.47
C GLY A 500 17.80 -19.90 4.44
N PHE A 501 19.10 -19.63 4.58
CA PHE A 501 19.91 -19.02 3.54
C PHE A 501 21.10 -19.95 3.23
N THR A 502 21.47 -20.04 1.96
CA THR A 502 22.71 -20.69 1.52
C THR A 502 23.83 -19.66 1.50
N LEU A 503 24.93 -19.95 2.18
CA LEU A 503 26.12 -19.11 2.14
C LEU A 503 26.96 -19.47 0.89
N PRO A 504 27.33 -18.50 0.03
CA PRO A 504 28.22 -18.77 -1.08
C PRO A 504 29.55 -19.36 -0.56
N GLY A 505 29.88 -20.58 -1.00
CA GLY A 505 31.14 -21.25 -0.63
C GLY A 505 31.04 -22.38 0.40
N PHE A 506 29.85 -22.70 0.92
CA PHE A 506 29.66 -23.85 1.84
C PHE A 506 28.99 -25.08 1.20
N ASP A 507 28.53 -24.99 -0.06
CA ASP A 507 27.90 -26.10 -0.79
C ASP A 507 28.90 -26.96 -1.61
N LEU A 508 30.20 -26.90 -1.27
CA LEU A 508 31.22 -27.76 -1.87
C LEU A 508 32.06 -28.44 -0.79
N GLN A 509 31.54 -29.56 -0.27
CA GLN A 509 32.30 -30.80 -0.09
C GLN A 509 31.47 -31.99 -0.54
#